data_AF-A0A819PG57-F1
#
_entry.id   AF-A0A819PG57-F1
#
_cell.length_a   1.000
_cell.length_b   1.000
_cell.length_c   1.000
_cell.angle_alpha   90.00
_cell.angle_beta   90.00
_cell.angle_gamma   90.00
#
_symmetry.space_group_name_H-M   'P 1'
#
loop_
_entity.id
_entity.type
_entity.pdbx_description
1 polymer ?
#
loop_
_entity_poly.entity_id
_entity_poly.type
_entity_poly.pdbx_seq_one_letter_code
_entity_poly.pdbx_strand_id
1 'polypeptide(L)'
;MASSTTDGKDPNRDDISIISSIPTESADSTTCLPPYSALLFVNASSVVIEKIISYLELEHNDKKDQIISDLLMNGRQALYRHREDIIPEVLSQEQDYSNEGESPLLKLIKQYITEKWEALLVNQPIIVSFINNVKKENSIHFDNVLTRMAEYGLICTKASLILSIVLQLFSESIDDECYTKTNKFVDLWNSITIDGIHGINTASEDIPEEELNEQTNNKNSPVYLALRMYFEDEIKQLFSKLKIPDRHNTLYDVAIDNVTENGWLEGIKSITKKITKTHYNLLAESIQALIEKQLSARSTQGNLEI
;
A
#
# COMPACT_ATOMS: atom_id res chain seq x y z
N MET A 1 -13.32 -7.50 69.34
CA MET A 1 -11.88 -7.54 69.00
C MET A 1 -11.46 -9.00 68.90
N ALA A 2 -10.67 -9.36 67.87
CA ALA A 2 -9.72 -10.48 67.72
C ALA A 2 -9.94 -11.85 68.43
N SER A 3 -9.54 -13.01 67.90
CA SER A 3 -9.06 -13.42 66.57
C SER A 3 -8.97 -14.96 66.52
N SER A 4 -9.34 -15.58 65.40
CA SER A 4 -9.24 -17.01 65.05
C SER A 4 -9.99 -17.19 63.71
N THR A 5 -9.62 -17.93 62.67
CA THR A 5 -8.43 -18.70 62.19
C THR A 5 -8.63 -18.79 60.64
N THR A 6 -7.84 -19.41 59.76
CA THR A 6 -6.75 -20.42 59.81
C THR A 6 -5.86 -20.26 58.56
N ASP A 7 -4.79 -21.04 58.44
CA ASP A 7 -3.87 -21.08 57.29
C ASP A 7 -4.50 -21.35 55.91
N GLY A 8 -4.04 -20.64 54.89
CA GLY A 8 -4.29 -20.95 53.48
C GLY A 8 -3.20 -21.88 52.91
N LYS A 9 -3.59 -22.92 52.18
CA LYS A 9 -2.67 -23.82 51.48
C LYS A 9 -2.36 -23.31 50.07
N ASP A 10 -1.08 -23.13 49.78
CA ASP A 10 -0.54 -23.01 48.43
C ASP A 10 -0.24 -24.41 47.84
N PRO A 11 -0.62 -24.73 46.59
CA PRO A 11 -0.14 -25.92 45.90
C PRO A 11 0.68 -25.60 44.65
N ASN A 12 1.93 -26.08 44.66
CA ASN A 12 2.80 -26.40 43.52
C ASN A 12 2.91 -25.43 42.35
N ARG A 13 4.04 -24.71 42.33
CA ARG A 13 4.72 -24.30 41.11
C ARG A 13 5.61 -25.43 40.57
N ASP A 14 5.74 -25.43 39.25
CA ASP A 14 6.90 -25.86 38.45
C ASP A 14 7.42 -27.29 38.61
N ASP A 15 7.10 -28.14 37.61
CA ASP A 15 8.12 -28.94 36.87
C ASP A 15 7.46 -29.72 35.71
N ILE A 16 7.51 -29.15 34.49
CA ILE A 16 7.38 -29.91 33.24
C ILE A 16 8.45 -29.43 32.26
N SER A 17 9.53 -30.19 32.19
CA SER A 17 10.49 -30.10 31.09
C SER A 17 9.91 -30.76 29.84
N ILE A 18 9.86 -30.04 28.72
CA ILE A 18 9.66 -30.64 27.39
C ILE A 18 10.89 -30.36 26.54
N ILE A 19 11.44 -31.45 26.02
CA ILE A 19 12.70 -31.49 25.28
C ILE A 19 12.52 -30.89 23.88
N SER A 20 13.58 -30.20 23.45
CA SER A 20 13.81 -29.70 22.10
C SER A 20 13.62 -30.74 21.00
N SER A 21 13.00 -30.35 19.88
CA SER A 21 13.52 -30.55 18.50
C SER A 21 12.43 -30.19 17.48
N ILE A 22 12.59 -29.08 16.76
CA ILE A 22 11.88 -28.81 15.50
C ILE A 22 12.97 -28.48 14.45
N PRO A 23 12.89 -29.00 13.20
CA PRO A 23 13.99 -28.87 12.26
C PRO A 23 14.19 -27.43 11.77
N THR A 24 15.45 -27.03 11.63
CA THR A 24 15.84 -25.82 10.91
C THR A 24 15.81 -26.11 9.40
N GLU A 25 14.68 -25.84 8.75
CA GLU A 25 14.67 -25.66 7.29
C GLU A 25 14.89 -24.18 6.97
N SER A 26 15.96 -23.91 6.22
CA SER A 26 16.33 -22.58 5.75
C SER A 26 15.38 -22.13 4.64
N ALA A 27 14.42 -21.27 4.99
CA ALA A 27 13.66 -20.53 4.00
C ALA A 27 14.53 -19.39 3.43
N ASP A 28 14.88 -19.51 2.16
CA ASP A 28 15.67 -18.50 1.45
C ASP A 28 14.95 -17.13 1.43
N SER A 29 15.73 -16.07 1.66
CA SER A 29 15.22 -14.72 1.78
C SER A 29 15.10 -14.03 0.41
N THR A 30 13.89 -14.00 -0.17
CA THR A 30 13.50 -12.98 -1.16
C THR A 30 11.97 -12.91 -1.33
N THR A 31 11.31 -11.96 -0.67
CA THR A 31 10.07 -11.26 -1.10
C THR A 31 9.55 -10.35 0.04
N CYS A 32 10.05 -9.11 0.11
CA CYS A 32 9.71 -8.15 1.17
C CYS A 32 8.36 -7.42 0.97
N LEU A 33 7.34 -8.09 0.43
CA LEU A 33 6.00 -7.52 0.24
C LEU A 33 4.91 -8.48 0.76
N PRO A 34 3.70 -7.99 1.09
CA PRO A 34 2.52 -8.84 1.18
C PRO A 34 2.20 -9.46 -0.20
N PRO A 35 1.40 -10.55 -0.29
CA PRO A 35 1.30 -11.38 -1.50
C PRO A 35 0.70 -10.71 -2.76
N TYR A 36 0.36 -9.43 -2.69
CA TYR A 36 -0.37 -8.69 -3.72
C TYR A 36 0.50 -7.99 -4.77
N SER A 37 1.82 -7.91 -4.58
CA SER A 37 2.72 -7.33 -5.61
C SER A 37 2.71 -8.12 -6.93
N ALA A 38 2.37 -9.41 -6.89
CA ALA A 38 2.32 -10.28 -8.07
C ALA A 38 1.11 -10.02 -9.00
N LEU A 39 0.06 -9.34 -8.52
CA LEU A 39 -1.19 -9.13 -9.29
C LEU A 39 -1.30 -7.74 -9.95
N LEU A 40 -0.40 -6.80 -9.65
CA LEU A 40 -0.44 -5.44 -10.23
C LEU A 40 -0.07 -5.40 -11.73
N PHE A 41 0.69 -6.39 -12.22
CA PHE A 41 1.34 -6.32 -13.54
C PHE A 41 0.69 -7.15 -14.65
N VAL A 42 -0.17 -8.12 -14.34
CA VAL A 42 -0.93 -8.85 -15.37
C VAL A 42 -2.00 -7.91 -15.97
N ASN A 43 -2.23 -8.01 -17.28
CA ASN A 43 -3.03 -7.05 -18.08
C ASN A 43 -2.46 -5.62 -18.07
N ALA A 44 -1.21 -5.48 -18.52
CA ALA A 44 -0.73 -4.23 -19.08
C ALA A 44 -1.36 -3.99 -20.46
N SER A 45 -1.50 -2.73 -20.86
CA SER A 45 -1.64 -2.37 -22.27
C SER A 45 -0.33 -2.72 -22.98
N SER A 46 -0.36 -3.78 -23.79
CA SER A 46 0.84 -4.25 -24.50
C SER A 46 1.48 -3.13 -25.33
N VAL A 47 0.68 -2.25 -25.92
CA VAL A 47 1.12 -1.12 -26.73
C VAL A 47 2.07 -0.18 -25.99
N VAL A 48 1.86 0.11 -24.71
CA VAL A 48 2.75 1.00 -23.95
C VAL A 48 4.06 0.28 -23.58
N ILE A 49 3.98 -1.01 -23.24
CA ILE A 49 5.17 -1.82 -22.96
C ILE A 49 6.05 -1.97 -24.21
N GLU A 50 5.48 -2.26 -25.38
CA GLU A 50 6.23 -2.34 -26.64
C GLU A 50 6.91 -0.99 -26.99
N LYS A 51 6.26 0.15 -26.70
CA LYS A 51 6.90 1.47 -26.85
C LYS A 51 8.09 1.66 -25.91
N ILE A 52 8.01 1.20 -24.65
CA ILE A 52 9.13 1.28 -23.70
C ILE A 52 10.27 0.36 -24.14
N ILE A 53 9.96 -0.87 -24.55
CA ILE A 53 10.93 -1.84 -25.09
C ILE A 53 11.69 -1.22 -26.26
N SER A 54 10.96 -0.64 -27.23
CA SER A 54 11.56 -0.07 -28.44
C SER A 54 12.27 1.26 -28.19
N TYR A 55 11.79 2.09 -27.27
CA TYR A 55 12.50 3.31 -26.85
C TYR A 55 13.84 3.00 -26.17
N LEU A 56 13.92 1.88 -25.42
CA LEU A 56 15.14 1.44 -24.74
C LEU A 56 15.99 0.45 -25.56
N GLU A 57 15.61 0.17 -26.81
CA GLU A 57 16.26 -0.79 -27.72
C GLU A 57 16.49 -2.19 -27.10
N LEU A 58 15.49 -2.68 -26.35
CA LEU A 58 15.56 -3.92 -25.58
C LEU A 58 15.08 -5.17 -26.34
N GLU A 59 14.71 -5.07 -27.63
CA GLU A 59 14.12 -6.18 -28.42
C GLU A 59 15.00 -7.44 -28.47
N HIS A 60 16.31 -7.30 -28.29
CA HIS A 60 17.30 -8.37 -28.32
C HIS A 60 18.03 -8.57 -26.97
N ASN A 61 17.51 -7.98 -25.89
CA ASN A 61 18.11 -8.08 -24.56
C ASN A 61 17.47 -9.23 -23.76
N ASP A 62 18.29 -10.20 -23.31
CA ASP A 62 17.83 -11.37 -22.53
C ASP A 62 17.20 -11.00 -21.16
N LYS A 63 17.51 -9.82 -20.62
CA LYS A 63 16.93 -9.27 -19.38
C LYS A 63 15.75 -8.33 -19.61
N LYS A 64 15.30 -8.10 -20.85
CA LYS A 64 14.21 -7.16 -21.20
C LYS A 64 13.04 -7.21 -20.23
N ASP A 65 12.50 -8.40 -19.97
CA ASP A 65 11.30 -8.55 -19.13
C ASP A 65 11.57 -8.15 -17.67
N GLN A 66 12.79 -8.37 -17.16
CA GLN A 66 13.22 -7.90 -15.84
C GLN A 66 13.36 -6.38 -15.81
N ILE A 67 13.98 -5.77 -16.83
CA ILE A 67 14.17 -4.31 -16.94
C ILE A 67 12.80 -3.61 -16.98
N ILE A 68 11.87 -4.11 -17.81
CA ILE A 68 10.50 -3.60 -17.89
C ILE A 68 9.77 -3.78 -16.55
N SER A 69 9.84 -4.96 -15.93
CA SER A 69 9.25 -5.19 -14.61
C SER A 69 9.77 -4.21 -13.55
N ASP A 70 11.08 -3.98 -13.52
CA ASP A 70 11.71 -3.07 -12.56
C ASP A 70 11.38 -1.59 -12.83
N LEU A 71 11.26 -1.16 -14.08
CA LEU A 71 10.83 0.20 -14.44
C LEU A 71 9.35 0.45 -14.09
N LEU A 72 8.47 -0.49 -14.39
CA LEU A 72 7.04 -0.36 -14.09
C LEU A 72 6.74 -0.47 -12.59
N MET A 73 7.64 -1.11 -11.83
CA MET A 73 7.54 -1.24 -10.37
C MET A 73 8.22 -0.09 -9.62
N ASN A 74 9.47 0.25 -9.94
CA ASN A 74 10.27 1.23 -9.18
C ASN A 74 10.43 2.59 -9.88
N GLY A 75 9.74 2.80 -11.00
CA GLY A 75 9.82 4.03 -11.79
C GLY A 75 11.10 4.14 -12.60
N ARG A 76 11.28 5.30 -13.25
CA ARG A 76 12.42 5.62 -14.11
C ARG A 76 13.77 5.48 -13.41
N GLN A 77 13.83 5.72 -12.10
CA GLN A 77 15.04 5.53 -11.29
C GLN A 77 15.56 4.07 -11.29
N ALA A 78 14.73 3.08 -11.65
CA ALA A 78 15.19 1.70 -11.83
C ALA A 78 16.25 1.55 -12.93
N LEU A 79 16.27 2.45 -13.92
CA LEU A 79 17.16 2.42 -15.08
C LEU A 79 18.65 2.38 -14.67
N TYR A 80 19.02 3.03 -13.56
CA TYR A 80 20.39 3.02 -13.02
C TYR A 80 20.89 1.64 -12.61
N ARG A 81 19.99 0.71 -12.24
CA ARG A 81 20.33 -0.68 -11.90
C ARG A 81 20.68 -1.52 -13.15
N HIS A 82 20.16 -1.10 -14.31
CA HIS A 82 20.25 -1.78 -15.59
C HIS A 82 21.16 -1.06 -16.59
N ARG A 83 21.98 -0.11 -16.13
CA ARG A 83 22.86 0.73 -16.96
C ARG A 83 23.86 -0.04 -17.85
N GLU A 84 24.19 -1.27 -17.47
CA GLU A 84 25.12 -2.16 -18.21
C GLU A 84 24.39 -2.97 -19.29
N ASP A 85 23.05 -2.98 -19.25
CA ASP A 85 22.15 -3.69 -20.15
C ASP A 85 21.43 -2.73 -21.12
N ILE A 86 21.68 -1.43 -21.03
CA ILE A 86 21.07 -0.38 -21.86
C ILE A 86 22.17 0.30 -22.68
N ILE A 87 21.85 0.65 -23.93
CA ILE A 87 22.78 1.34 -24.83
C ILE A 87 23.20 2.69 -24.18
N PRO A 88 24.51 2.96 -24.04
CA PRO A 88 24.99 4.16 -23.34
C PRO A 88 24.42 5.47 -23.90
N GLU A 89 24.26 5.57 -25.22
CA GLU A 89 23.68 6.74 -25.89
C GLU A 89 22.22 6.97 -25.46
N VAL A 90 21.41 5.92 -25.33
CA VAL A 90 20.01 6.00 -24.88
C VAL A 90 19.95 6.40 -23.40
N LEU A 91 20.82 5.80 -22.57
CA LEU A 91 20.91 6.13 -21.15
C LEU A 91 21.35 7.58 -20.92
N SER A 92 22.30 8.09 -21.72
CA SER A 92 22.73 9.50 -21.65
C SER A 92 21.61 10.46 -22.03
N GLN A 93 20.86 10.19 -23.10
CA GLN A 93 19.70 11.01 -23.48
C GLN A 93 18.67 11.10 -22.34
N GLU A 94 18.36 9.98 -21.69
CA GLU A 94 17.43 9.95 -20.54
C GLU A 94 17.96 10.68 -19.29
N GLN A 95 19.29 10.82 -19.14
CA GLN A 95 19.89 11.65 -18.10
C GLN A 95 19.85 13.14 -18.47
N ASP A 96 20.14 13.49 -19.72
CA ASP A 96 20.14 14.88 -20.20
C ASP A 96 18.75 15.55 -20.08
N TYR A 97 17.67 14.80 -20.27
CA TYR A 97 16.31 15.30 -20.08
C TYR A 97 16.03 15.84 -18.67
N SER A 98 16.76 15.39 -17.63
CA SER A 98 16.61 15.95 -16.27
C SER A 98 16.84 17.47 -16.17
N ASN A 99 17.49 18.07 -17.18
CA ASN A 99 17.85 19.48 -17.21
C ASN A 99 17.03 20.33 -18.19
N GLU A 100 16.40 19.73 -19.21
CA GLU A 100 15.79 20.49 -20.33
C GLU A 100 14.32 20.15 -20.65
N GLY A 101 13.73 19.08 -20.08
CA GLY A 101 12.29 18.82 -20.24
C GLY A 101 11.84 17.41 -19.87
N GLU A 102 10.55 17.14 -19.97
CA GLU A 102 9.99 15.85 -19.59
C GLU A 102 10.49 14.70 -20.50
N SER A 103 11.14 13.68 -19.91
CA SER A 103 11.76 12.59 -20.66
C SER A 103 10.75 11.72 -21.43
N PRO A 104 11.11 11.17 -22.60
CA PRO A 104 10.26 10.23 -23.34
C PRO A 104 9.88 8.98 -22.52
N LEU A 105 10.82 8.38 -21.78
CA LEU A 105 10.53 7.24 -20.93
C LEU A 105 9.54 7.61 -19.81
N LEU A 106 9.72 8.77 -19.18
CA LEU A 106 8.83 9.25 -18.12
C LEU A 106 7.38 9.39 -18.62
N LYS A 107 7.19 9.95 -19.82
CA LYS A 107 5.88 10.05 -20.49
C LYS A 107 5.24 8.68 -20.73
N LEU A 108 6.03 7.69 -21.16
CA LEU A 108 5.53 6.33 -21.38
C LEU A 108 5.12 5.65 -20.06
N ILE A 109 5.88 5.85 -18.98
CA ILE A 109 5.53 5.33 -17.65
C ILE A 109 4.29 6.04 -17.10
N LYS A 110 4.14 7.37 -17.26
CA LYS A 110 2.90 8.10 -16.94
C LYS A 110 1.70 7.57 -17.73
N GLN A 111 1.86 7.29 -19.02
CA GLN A 111 0.82 6.69 -19.86
C GLN A 111 0.41 5.32 -19.31
N TYR A 112 1.37 4.46 -18.98
CA TYR A 112 1.13 3.14 -18.38
C TYR A 112 0.36 3.24 -17.05
N ILE A 113 0.79 4.12 -16.14
CA ILE A 113 0.13 4.36 -14.85
C ILE A 113 -1.33 4.80 -15.07
N THR A 114 -1.55 5.68 -16.05
CA THR A 114 -2.89 6.19 -16.41
C THR A 114 -3.81 5.07 -16.86
N GLU A 115 -3.39 4.31 -17.88
CA GLU A 115 -4.17 3.18 -18.41
C GLU A 115 -4.43 2.10 -17.35
N LYS A 116 -3.51 1.91 -16.39
CA LYS A 116 -3.67 0.99 -15.26
C LYS A 116 -4.73 1.44 -14.25
N TRP A 117 -4.69 2.69 -13.77
CA TRP A 117 -5.70 3.12 -12.80
C TRP A 117 -7.09 3.24 -13.43
N GLU A 118 -7.18 3.68 -14.70
CA GLU A 118 -8.44 3.72 -15.45
C GLU A 118 -9.07 2.32 -15.55
N ALA A 119 -8.29 1.30 -15.87
CA ALA A 119 -8.76 -0.10 -15.92
C ALA A 119 -9.19 -0.65 -14.55
N LEU A 120 -8.54 -0.23 -13.45
CA LEU A 120 -8.91 -0.63 -12.08
C LEU A 120 -10.17 0.07 -11.57
N LEU A 121 -10.49 1.28 -12.07
CA LEU A 121 -11.60 2.10 -11.59
C LEU A 121 -12.87 2.07 -12.47
N VAL A 122 -12.97 1.16 -13.44
CA VAL A 122 -14.13 1.01 -14.34
C VAL A 122 -15.48 0.97 -13.60
N ASN A 123 -15.52 0.38 -12.39
CA ASN A 123 -16.72 0.26 -11.56
C ASN A 123 -16.76 1.24 -10.37
N GLN A 124 -15.92 2.28 -10.35
CA GLN A 124 -15.75 3.21 -9.23
C GLN A 124 -15.98 4.68 -9.67
N PRO A 125 -17.21 5.04 -10.09
CA PRO A 125 -17.50 6.31 -10.75
C PRO A 125 -17.19 7.54 -9.89
N ILE A 126 -17.25 7.42 -8.55
CA ILE A 126 -16.95 8.53 -7.63
C ILE A 126 -15.44 8.85 -7.65
N ILE A 127 -14.58 7.83 -7.56
CA ILE A 127 -13.12 8.01 -7.62
C ILE A 127 -12.72 8.51 -9.02
N VAL A 128 -13.34 7.98 -10.09
CA VAL A 128 -13.13 8.47 -11.47
C VAL A 128 -13.54 9.93 -11.62
N SER A 129 -14.65 10.36 -11.01
CA SER A 129 -15.09 11.76 -11.04
C SER A 129 -14.12 12.67 -10.29
N PHE A 130 -13.65 12.26 -9.11
CA PHE A 130 -12.66 12.99 -8.31
C PHE A 130 -11.37 13.22 -9.11
N ILE A 131 -10.74 12.16 -9.63
CA ILE A 131 -9.51 12.27 -10.42
C ILE A 131 -9.71 13.17 -11.66
N ASN A 132 -10.85 13.03 -12.36
CA ASN A 132 -11.15 13.86 -13.53
C ASN A 132 -11.48 15.32 -13.21
N ASN A 133 -11.90 15.64 -11.98
CA ASN A 133 -12.09 17.02 -11.55
C ASN A 133 -10.73 17.65 -11.23
N VAL A 134 -9.87 17.00 -10.42
CA VAL A 134 -8.51 17.48 -10.13
C VAL A 134 -7.71 17.66 -11.43
N LYS A 135 -7.78 16.72 -12.39
CA LYS A 135 -7.14 16.82 -13.70
C LYS A 135 -7.57 18.05 -14.53
N LYS A 136 -8.76 18.63 -14.28
CA LYS A 136 -9.27 19.84 -14.95
C LYS A 136 -8.98 21.12 -14.15
N GLU A 137 -9.13 21.04 -12.84
CA GLU A 137 -9.11 22.19 -11.91
C GLU A 137 -7.69 22.51 -11.46
N ASN A 138 -6.86 21.48 -11.21
CA ASN A 138 -5.43 21.61 -10.96
C ASN A 138 -4.62 20.55 -11.75
N SER A 139 -4.47 20.80 -13.05
CA SER A 139 -3.71 19.92 -13.96
C SER A 139 -2.22 19.82 -13.61
N ILE A 140 -1.63 20.84 -12.97
CA ILE A 140 -0.23 20.85 -12.54
C ILE A 140 -0.04 19.85 -11.41
N HIS A 141 -0.87 19.94 -10.35
CA HIS A 141 -0.81 18.99 -9.24
C HIS A 141 -1.04 17.55 -9.71
N PHE A 142 -2.02 17.32 -10.60
CA PHE A 142 -2.24 16.00 -11.20
C PHE A 142 -1.01 15.47 -11.96
N ASP A 143 -0.33 16.32 -12.75
CA ASP A 143 0.87 15.90 -13.47
C ASP A 143 2.07 15.69 -12.53
N ASN A 144 2.20 16.46 -11.44
CA ASN A 144 3.22 16.23 -10.41
C ASN A 144 3.02 14.86 -9.74
N VAL A 145 1.79 14.47 -9.39
CA VAL A 145 1.50 13.13 -8.84
C VAL A 145 1.91 12.02 -9.82
N LEU A 146 1.53 12.14 -11.11
CA LEU A 146 1.95 11.17 -12.12
C LEU A 146 3.47 11.16 -12.34
N THR A 147 4.12 12.32 -12.29
CA THR A 147 5.58 12.48 -12.39
C THR A 147 6.28 11.71 -11.27
N ARG A 148 5.87 11.92 -10.01
CA ARG A 148 6.45 11.23 -8.85
C ARG A 148 6.26 9.72 -8.92
N MET A 149 5.07 9.26 -9.32
CA MET A 149 4.82 7.83 -9.51
C MET A 149 5.64 7.22 -10.66
N ALA A 150 5.82 7.95 -11.76
CA ALA A 150 6.60 7.51 -12.91
C ALA A 150 8.12 7.53 -12.63
N GLU A 151 8.59 8.45 -11.80
CA GLU A 151 10.01 8.57 -11.43
C GLU A 151 10.42 7.53 -10.36
N TYR A 152 9.62 7.36 -9.31
CA TYR A 152 9.99 6.63 -8.08
C TYR A 152 9.17 5.35 -7.80
N GLY A 153 8.15 5.04 -8.61
CA GLY A 153 7.37 3.80 -8.53
C GLY A 153 6.84 3.48 -7.12
N LEU A 154 7.16 2.29 -6.60
CA LEU A 154 6.75 1.78 -5.28
C LEU A 154 6.97 2.73 -4.11
N ILE A 155 7.91 3.68 -4.18
CA ILE A 155 8.09 4.70 -3.14
C ILE A 155 6.82 5.55 -3.01
N CYS A 156 6.21 5.89 -4.15
CA CYS A 156 5.00 6.73 -4.26
C CYS A 156 3.72 5.93 -4.49
N THR A 157 3.76 4.72 -5.07
CA THR A 157 2.57 3.88 -5.31
C THR A 157 2.28 2.88 -4.19
N LYS A 158 3.25 2.62 -3.31
CA LYS A 158 3.15 1.74 -2.14
C LYS A 158 2.52 0.38 -2.50
N ALA A 159 1.62 -0.14 -1.66
CA ALA A 159 0.95 -1.44 -1.89
C ALA A 159 -0.38 -1.33 -2.64
N SER A 160 -0.86 -0.11 -2.97
CA SER A 160 -2.11 0.10 -3.72
C SER A 160 -2.00 1.37 -4.55
N LEU A 161 -2.04 1.21 -5.87
CA LEU A 161 -2.00 2.31 -6.82
C LEU A 161 -3.16 3.29 -6.60
N ILE A 162 -4.38 2.78 -6.41
CA ILE A 162 -5.58 3.61 -6.25
C ILE A 162 -5.52 4.45 -4.98
N LEU A 163 -5.20 3.83 -3.84
CA LEU A 163 -5.09 4.56 -2.58
C LEU A 163 -3.96 5.59 -2.66
N SER A 164 -2.82 5.25 -3.24
CA SER A 164 -1.70 6.18 -3.39
C SER A 164 -2.00 7.36 -4.34
N ILE A 165 -2.75 7.15 -5.42
CA ILE A 165 -3.21 8.24 -6.30
C ILE A 165 -4.17 9.14 -5.52
N VAL A 166 -5.19 8.56 -4.88
CA VAL A 166 -6.21 9.34 -4.16
C VAL A 166 -5.62 10.11 -2.99
N LEU A 167 -4.70 9.52 -2.21
CA LEU A 167 -4.05 10.21 -1.10
C LEU A 167 -3.11 11.33 -1.57
N GLN A 168 -2.38 11.16 -2.68
CA GLN A 168 -1.53 12.24 -3.20
C GLN A 168 -2.32 13.35 -3.90
N LEU A 169 -3.48 13.05 -4.49
CA LEU A 169 -4.40 14.05 -5.05
C LEU A 169 -5.33 14.69 -4.00
N PHE A 170 -5.39 14.14 -2.79
CA PHE A 170 -6.25 14.65 -1.72
C PHE A 170 -5.71 15.97 -1.14
N SER A 171 -4.40 16.19 -1.13
CA SER A 171 -3.86 17.47 -0.66
C SER A 171 -2.59 17.89 -1.39
N GLU A 172 -2.61 19.13 -1.89
CA GLU A 172 -1.49 19.77 -2.57
C GLU A 172 -0.26 19.93 -1.65
N SER A 173 -0.46 19.98 -0.32
CA SER A 173 0.64 20.10 0.66
C SER A 173 1.47 18.82 0.84
N ILE A 174 1.09 17.72 0.17
CA ILE A 174 1.88 16.49 0.01
C ILE A 174 2.88 16.72 -1.14
N ASP A 175 3.81 17.65 -0.88
CA ASP A 175 4.54 18.36 -1.92
C ASP A 175 6.02 17.94 -2.09
N ASP A 176 6.64 18.38 -3.19
CA ASP A 176 7.80 17.72 -3.83
C ASP A 176 9.08 17.58 -2.98
N GLU A 177 9.35 18.43 -1.98
CA GLU A 177 10.54 18.27 -1.10
C GLU A 177 10.47 17.04 -0.18
N CYS A 178 9.28 16.46 0.03
CA CYS A 178 9.04 15.44 1.05
C CYS A 178 10.00 14.24 0.98
N TYR A 179 10.35 13.78 -0.22
CA TYR A 179 11.18 12.59 -0.41
C TYR A 179 12.67 12.81 -0.12
N THR A 180 13.09 14.04 0.17
CA THR A 180 14.47 14.36 0.59
C THR A 180 14.59 14.76 2.07
N LYS A 181 13.49 15.17 2.73
CA LYS A 181 13.55 15.74 4.10
C LYS A 181 12.36 15.43 5.02
N THR A 182 11.14 15.21 4.52
CA THR A 182 9.92 15.12 5.36
C THR A 182 8.95 14.04 4.86
N ASN A 183 8.77 12.99 5.65
CA ASN A 183 8.11 11.75 5.22
C ASN A 183 6.57 11.82 5.10
N LYS A 184 5.97 13.01 4.90
CA LYS A 184 4.52 13.28 5.05
C LYS A 184 3.60 12.27 4.34
N PHE A 185 3.86 11.97 3.06
CA PHE A 185 3.07 10.99 2.31
C PHE A 185 3.14 9.59 2.96
N VAL A 186 4.32 9.21 3.44
CA VAL A 186 4.55 7.92 4.09
C VAL A 186 3.88 7.90 5.45
N ASP A 187 3.90 8.98 6.21
CA ASP A 187 3.23 9.09 7.51
C ASP A 187 1.70 9.07 7.36
N LEU A 188 1.15 9.79 6.37
CA LEU A 188 -0.27 9.74 5.99
C LEU A 188 -0.69 8.34 5.55
N TRP A 189 0.04 7.73 4.61
CA TRP A 189 -0.16 6.34 4.20
C TRP A 189 -0.15 5.41 5.42
N ASN A 190 0.87 5.56 6.28
CA ASN A 190 1.11 4.71 7.43
C ASN A 190 0.03 4.78 8.50
N SER A 191 -0.51 5.98 8.75
CA SER A 191 -1.61 6.17 9.71
C SER A 191 -2.90 5.62 9.13
N ILE A 192 -3.26 5.98 7.89
CA ILE A 192 -4.50 5.52 7.27
C ILE A 192 -4.56 4.00 7.08
N THR A 193 -3.45 3.34 6.70
CA THR A 193 -3.45 1.88 6.53
C THR A 193 -3.43 1.08 7.84
N ILE A 194 -3.24 1.73 8.99
CA ILE A 194 -3.31 1.11 10.33
C ILE A 194 -4.61 1.50 11.05
N ASP A 195 -4.91 2.80 11.11
CA ASP A 195 -5.94 3.43 11.94
C ASP A 195 -7.20 3.84 11.15
N GLY A 196 -7.25 3.53 9.84
CA GLY A 196 -8.42 3.77 8.98
C GLY A 196 -8.57 5.25 8.60
N ILE A 197 -9.78 5.66 8.22
CA ILE A 197 -10.07 7.05 7.83
C ILE A 197 -9.77 8.05 8.96
N HIS A 198 -9.91 7.62 10.22
CA HIS A 198 -9.54 8.44 11.37
C HIS A 198 -8.02 8.69 11.50
N GLY A 199 -7.19 7.86 10.88
CA GLY A 199 -5.74 8.07 10.77
C GLY A 199 -5.35 9.32 9.96
N ILE A 200 -6.25 9.86 9.12
CA ILE A 200 -5.98 11.13 8.43
C ILE A 200 -5.70 12.24 9.45
N ASN A 201 -6.53 12.35 10.49
CA ASN A 201 -6.46 13.42 11.51
C ASN A 201 -5.13 13.48 12.28
N THR A 202 -4.37 12.39 12.30
CA THR A 202 -3.05 12.28 12.94
C THR A 202 -1.89 12.67 12.04
N ALA A 203 -2.11 12.81 10.73
CA ALA A 203 -1.09 13.09 9.73
C ALA A 203 -1.36 14.39 8.93
N SER A 204 -2.31 15.21 9.38
CA SER A 204 -2.95 16.26 8.57
C SER A 204 -2.80 17.69 9.11
N GLU A 205 -1.71 18.02 9.79
CA GLU A 205 -1.49 19.39 10.30
C GLU A 205 -1.52 20.47 9.20
N ASP A 206 -1.23 20.09 7.95
CA ASP A 206 -1.21 20.95 6.76
C ASP A 206 -2.42 20.78 5.82
N ILE A 207 -3.48 20.07 6.23
CA ILE A 207 -4.68 19.86 5.39
C ILE A 207 -5.84 20.69 5.95
N PRO A 208 -6.54 21.50 5.12
CA PRO A 208 -7.70 22.27 5.54
C PRO A 208 -8.78 21.45 6.26
N GLU A 209 -9.31 21.98 7.36
CA GLU A 209 -10.35 21.30 8.18
C GLU A 209 -11.62 20.96 7.38
N GLU A 210 -11.97 21.76 6.36
CA GLU A 210 -13.11 21.51 5.47
C GLU A 210 -12.88 20.26 4.59
N GLU A 211 -11.71 20.15 3.97
CA GLU A 211 -11.29 18.98 3.17
C GLU A 211 -11.20 17.72 4.04
N LEU A 212 -10.64 17.84 5.25
CA LEU A 212 -10.59 16.75 6.23
C LEU A 212 -11.98 16.26 6.63
N ASN A 213 -12.89 17.18 6.92
CA ASN A 213 -14.26 16.84 7.29
C ASN A 213 -15.03 16.19 6.14
N GLU A 214 -14.80 16.60 4.89
CA GLU A 214 -15.40 15.95 3.73
C GLU A 214 -14.91 14.49 3.58
N GLN A 215 -13.61 14.23 3.74
CA GLN A 215 -13.09 12.88 3.58
C GLN A 215 -13.44 11.94 4.74
N THR A 216 -13.41 12.44 5.98
CA THR A 216 -13.58 11.61 7.19
C THR A 216 -15.04 11.32 7.55
N ASN A 217 -15.98 12.25 7.30
CA ASN A 217 -17.38 12.09 7.70
C ASN A 217 -18.28 11.49 6.60
N ASN A 218 -17.75 11.20 5.41
CA ASN A 218 -18.52 10.73 4.26
C ASN A 218 -18.01 9.36 3.77
N LYS A 219 -18.83 8.31 3.91
CA LYS A 219 -18.50 6.95 3.41
C LYS A 219 -18.50 6.83 1.87
N ASN A 220 -18.90 7.89 1.17
CA ASN A 220 -18.75 8.03 -0.28
C ASN A 220 -17.57 8.94 -0.66
N SER A 221 -16.70 9.33 0.29
CA SER A 221 -15.52 10.12 -0.04
C SER A 221 -14.53 9.31 -0.89
N PRO A 222 -13.80 9.93 -1.82
CA PRO A 222 -12.78 9.24 -2.61
C PRO A 222 -11.77 8.50 -1.74
N VAL A 223 -11.32 9.10 -0.62
CA VAL A 223 -10.36 8.47 0.30
C VAL A 223 -10.98 7.25 1.00
N TYR A 224 -12.22 7.34 1.51
CA TYR A 224 -12.90 6.20 2.13
C TYR A 224 -13.07 5.04 1.13
N LEU A 225 -13.51 5.34 -0.10
CA LEU A 225 -13.72 4.31 -1.13
C LEU A 225 -12.41 3.63 -1.55
N ALA A 226 -11.34 4.41 -1.77
CA ALA A 226 -10.01 3.87 -2.10
C ALA A 226 -9.42 3.03 -0.96
N LEU A 227 -9.64 3.45 0.29
CA LEU A 227 -9.22 2.71 1.48
C LEU A 227 -10.04 1.43 1.69
N ARG A 228 -11.35 1.48 1.41
CA ARG A 228 -12.23 0.31 1.41
C ARG A 228 -11.70 -0.76 0.45
N MET A 229 -11.36 -0.35 -0.78
CA MET A 229 -10.74 -1.23 -1.79
C MET A 229 -9.40 -1.81 -1.34
N TYR A 230 -8.57 -1.04 -0.61
CA TYR A 230 -7.30 -1.52 -0.07
C TYR A 230 -7.47 -2.64 0.98
N PHE A 231 -8.44 -2.49 1.89
CA PHE A 231 -8.69 -3.49 2.93
C PHE A 231 -9.51 -4.70 2.45
N GLU A 232 -10.36 -4.51 1.44
CA GLU A 232 -11.33 -5.49 0.95
C GLU A 232 -10.71 -6.89 0.77
N ASP A 233 -9.61 -6.95 0.04
CA ASP A 233 -9.04 -8.20 -0.45
C ASP A 233 -8.29 -8.99 0.63
N GLU A 234 -7.56 -8.31 1.51
CA GLU A 234 -6.90 -8.94 2.67
C GLU A 234 -7.95 -9.45 3.68
N ILE A 235 -9.07 -8.74 3.89
CA ILE A 235 -10.18 -9.21 4.74
C ILE A 235 -10.82 -10.48 4.15
N LYS A 236 -11.04 -10.55 2.82
CA LYS A 236 -11.50 -11.80 2.16
C LYS A 236 -10.54 -12.96 2.44
N GLN A 237 -9.24 -12.74 2.28
CA GLN A 237 -8.24 -13.77 2.51
C GLN A 237 -8.23 -14.26 3.96
N LEU A 238 -8.24 -13.35 4.93
CA LEU A 238 -8.30 -13.68 6.35
C LEU A 238 -9.56 -14.50 6.68
N PHE A 239 -10.74 -14.06 6.25
CA PHE A 239 -12.00 -14.76 6.51
C PHE A 239 -12.03 -16.15 5.89
N SER A 240 -11.56 -16.28 4.64
CA SER A 240 -11.46 -17.56 3.92
C SER A 240 -10.48 -18.53 4.61
N LYS A 241 -9.26 -18.06 4.89
CA LYS A 241 -8.19 -18.83 5.55
C LYS A 241 -8.59 -19.32 6.93
N LEU A 242 -9.24 -18.47 7.72
CA LEU A 242 -9.71 -18.77 9.07
C LEU A 242 -11.09 -19.46 9.09
N LYS A 243 -11.70 -19.70 7.92
CA LYS A 243 -13.01 -20.36 7.74
C LYS A 243 -14.13 -19.68 8.54
N ILE A 244 -14.09 -18.35 8.63
CA ILE A 244 -15.08 -17.54 9.33
C ILE A 244 -16.37 -17.53 8.47
N PRO A 245 -17.50 -18.07 8.97
CA PRO A 245 -18.71 -18.17 8.18
C PRO A 245 -19.41 -16.80 8.10
N ASP A 246 -19.41 -16.18 6.92
CA ASP A 246 -20.24 -15.00 6.66
C ASP A 246 -21.71 -15.40 6.50
N ARG A 247 -22.44 -15.39 7.62
CA ARG A 247 -23.87 -15.68 7.63
C ARG A 247 -24.63 -14.46 7.10
N HIS A 248 -25.35 -14.69 6.00
CA HIS A 248 -26.20 -13.70 5.30
C HIS A 248 -25.45 -12.62 4.49
N ASN A 249 -24.16 -12.78 4.19
CA ASN A 249 -23.35 -11.78 3.47
C ASN A 249 -23.40 -10.39 4.15
N THR A 250 -23.27 -10.35 5.48
CA THR A 250 -23.31 -9.09 6.26
C THR A 250 -22.23 -8.99 7.32
N LEU A 251 -21.48 -10.07 7.58
CA LEU A 251 -20.34 -10.02 8.46
C LEU A 251 -19.13 -9.41 7.73
N TYR A 252 -18.95 -9.81 6.48
CA TYR A 252 -17.84 -9.37 5.64
C TYR A 252 -17.89 -7.86 5.37
N ASP A 253 -18.97 -7.35 4.78
CA ASP A 253 -19.12 -5.91 4.52
C ASP A 253 -19.02 -5.06 5.79
N VAL A 254 -19.60 -5.52 6.90
CA VAL A 254 -19.47 -4.83 8.18
C VAL A 254 -18.04 -4.86 8.71
N ALA A 255 -17.27 -5.94 8.50
CA ALA A 255 -15.86 -5.96 8.87
C ALA A 255 -15.05 -4.96 8.04
N ILE A 256 -15.25 -4.93 6.71
CA ILE A 256 -14.58 -3.97 5.82
C ILE A 256 -14.90 -2.54 6.22
N ASP A 257 -16.19 -2.19 6.38
CA ASP A 257 -16.59 -0.82 6.64
C ASP A 257 -16.04 -0.32 7.99
N ASN A 258 -16.04 -1.18 9.03
CA ASN A 258 -15.46 -0.82 10.32
C ASN A 258 -13.93 -0.73 10.30
N VAL A 259 -13.24 -1.56 9.51
CA VAL A 259 -11.77 -1.47 9.32
C VAL A 259 -11.38 -0.28 8.44
N THR A 260 -12.21 0.09 7.47
CA THR A 260 -12.04 1.30 6.66
C THR A 260 -12.17 2.55 7.53
N GLU A 261 -13.13 2.56 8.45
CA GLU A 261 -13.40 3.68 9.34
C GLU A 261 -12.38 3.78 10.51
N ASN A 262 -12.13 2.68 11.22
CA ASN A 262 -11.37 2.68 12.48
C ASN A 262 -10.03 1.93 12.43
N GLY A 263 -9.61 1.49 11.24
CA GLY A 263 -8.40 0.71 11.08
C GLY A 263 -8.53 -0.73 11.54
N TRP A 264 -7.43 -1.46 11.48
CA TRP A 264 -7.41 -2.91 11.62
C TRP A 264 -7.98 -3.42 12.95
N LEU A 265 -7.31 -3.13 14.06
CA LEU A 265 -7.62 -3.74 15.36
C LEU A 265 -8.90 -3.19 15.99
N GLU A 266 -9.22 -1.91 15.80
CA GLU A 266 -10.47 -1.35 16.30
C GLU A 266 -11.65 -1.77 15.40
N GLY A 267 -11.46 -1.75 14.07
CA GLY A 267 -12.45 -2.21 13.12
C GLY A 267 -12.93 -3.65 13.37
N ILE A 268 -12.03 -4.59 13.66
CA ILE A 268 -12.44 -5.98 13.96
C ILE A 268 -13.03 -6.18 15.37
N LYS A 269 -12.84 -5.26 16.34
CA LYS A 269 -13.54 -5.35 17.63
C LYS A 269 -15.05 -5.22 17.45
N SER A 270 -15.50 -4.43 16.47
CA SER A 270 -16.93 -4.23 16.15
C SER A 270 -17.67 -5.54 15.86
N ILE A 271 -17.01 -6.52 15.25
CA ILE A 271 -17.62 -7.80 14.83
C ILE A 271 -17.55 -8.90 15.90
N THR A 272 -16.93 -8.65 17.06
CA THR A 272 -16.83 -9.61 18.20
C THR A 272 -18.16 -10.28 18.55
N LYS A 273 -19.27 -9.53 18.52
CA LYS A 273 -20.62 -10.03 18.84
C LYS A 273 -21.24 -10.92 17.74
N LYS A 274 -20.65 -10.96 16.55
CA LYS A 274 -21.15 -11.71 15.37
C LYS A 274 -20.38 -13.00 15.07
N ILE A 275 -19.23 -13.22 15.72
CA ILE A 275 -18.38 -14.41 15.54
C ILE A 275 -18.14 -15.15 16.87
N THR A 276 -17.56 -16.34 16.80
CA THR A 276 -17.13 -17.07 17.99
C THR A 276 -15.87 -16.44 18.58
N LYS A 277 -15.68 -16.55 19.91
CA LYS A 277 -14.46 -16.09 20.58
C LYS A 277 -13.18 -16.68 19.95
N THR A 278 -13.23 -17.95 19.54
CA THR A 278 -12.11 -18.62 18.86
C THR A 278 -11.77 -17.97 17.52
N HIS A 279 -12.76 -17.69 16.66
CA HIS A 279 -12.51 -17.00 15.40
C HIS A 279 -12.03 -15.56 15.60
N TYR A 280 -12.55 -14.85 16.62
CA TYR A 280 -12.08 -13.51 16.95
C TYR A 280 -10.61 -13.50 17.35
N ASN A 281 -10.19 -14.40 18.25
CA ASN A 281 -8.80 -14.50 18.68
C ASN A 281 -7.86 -14.77 17.49
N LEU A 282 -8.18 -15.76 16.66
CA LEU A 282 -7.38 -16.10 15.47
C LEU A 282 -7.31 -14.95 14.45
N LEU A 283 -8.38 -14.19 14.29
CA LEU A 283 -8.43 -13.02 13.41
C LEU A 283 -7.56 -11.89 13.98
N ALA A 284 -7.66 -11.60 15.27
CA ALA A 284 -6.85 -10.59 15.95
C ALA A 284 -5.36 -10.92 15.92
N GLU A 285 -4.99 -12.19 16.17
CA GLU A 285 -3.61 -12.68 16.06
C GLU A 285 -3.07 -12.56 14.62
N SER A 286 -3.88 -12.93 13.62
CA SER A 286 -3.49 -12.80 12.20
C SER A 286 -3.31 -11.34 11.77
N ILE A 287 -4.17 -10.44 12.25
CA ILE A 287 -4.09 -9.01 11.97
C ILE A 287 -2.91 -8.35 12.69
N GLN A 288 -2.64 -8.72 13.94
CA GLN A 288 -1.47 -8.24 14.67
C GLN A 288 -0.17 -8.58 13.91
N ALA A 289 -0.05 -9.81 13.42
CA ALA A 289 1.10 -10.23 12.59
C ALA A 289 1.19 -9.47 11.25
N LEU A 290 0.06 -9.09 10.63
CA LEU A 290 0.04 -8.25 9.43
C LEU A 290 0.56 -6.83 9.73
N ILE A 291 0.10 -6.21 10.83
CA ILE A 291 0.55 -4.88 11.27
C ILE A 291 2.04 -4.90 11.59
N GLU A 292 2.52 -5.91 12.34
CA GLU A 292 3.94 -6.07 12.65
C GLU A 292 4.79 -6.25 11.37
N LYS A 293 4.30 -7.00 10.37
CA LYS A 293 4.95 -7.11 9.06
C LYS A 293 4.98 -5.76 8.33
N GLN A 294 3.90 -4.98 8.36
CA GLN A 294 3.86 -3.65 7.75
C GLN A 294 4.80 -2.67 8.46
N LEU A 295 4.87 -2.69 9.79
CA LEU A 295 5.75 -1.85 10.61
C LEU A 295 7.24 -2.19 10.40
N SER A 296 7.59 -3.47 10.39
CA SER A 296 8.98 -3.93 10.17
C SER A 296 9.49 -3.65 8.75
N ALA A 297 8.60 -3.57 7.75
CA ALA A 297 8.98 -3.08 6.42
C ALA A 297 9.43 -1.60 6.45
N ARG A 298 8.84 -0.77 7.32
CA ARG A 298 9.19 0.67 7.44
C ARG A 298 10.65 0.87 7.87
N SER A 299 11.12 0.10 8.87
CA SER A 299 12.50 0.17 9.35
C SER A 299 13.55 -0.28 8.34
N THR A 300 13.15 -1.10 7.35
CA THR A 300 14.06 -1.56 6.30
C THR A 300 14.08 -0.59 5.11
N GLN A 301 12.93 0.01 4.76
CA GLN A 301 12.87 1.00 3.66
C GLN A 301 13.60 2.31 3.99
N GLY A 302 13.71 2.69 5.26
CA GLY A 302 14.50 3.86 5.68
C GLY A 302 16.03 3.72 5.48
N ASN A 303 16.52 2.50 5.21
CA ASN A 303 17.95 2.23 4.95
C ASN A 303 18.27 2.06 3.45
N LEU A 304 17.31 2.30 2.55
CA LEU A 304 17.57 2.47 1.12
C LEU A 304 17.99 3.93 0.88
N GLU A 305 19.16 4.29 1.43
CA GLU A 305 19.86 5.51 1.02
C GLU A 305 20.23 5.38 -0.47
N ILE A 306 20.04 6.47 -1.22
CA ILE A 306 20.36 6.62 -2.65
C ILE A 306 21.86 6.88 -2.81
#